data_AF-A0A5V3GSL1-F1
#
_entry.id   AF-A0A5V3GSL1-F1
#
_cell.length_a   1.000
_cell.length_b   1.000
_cell.length_c   1.000
_cell.angle_alpha   90.00
_cell.angle_beta   90.00
_cell.angle_gamma   90.00
#
_symmetry.space_group_name_H-M   'P 1'
#
loop_
_entity.id
_entity.type
_entity.pdbx_description
1 polymer ?
#
loop_
_entity_poly.entity_id
_entity_poly.type
_entity_poly.pdbx_seq_one_letter_code
_entity_poly.pdbx_strand_id
1 'polypeptide(L)'
;LRFDGTPWSTDKDGIIMCLLAAEITAVTGKNPQEHYNELAARFGAPSYNRLQASATSAQKAALSKLSPEMVSASTLAGDPITARLTAAPGNGASIGGLKVMTDNGWFAARPSGTEDAYKIYCESFLGEEHRKQIEKEAVEIVSEVLKNA
;
A
#
# COMPACT_ATOMS: atom_id res chain seq x y z
N LEU A 1 1.59 29.91 9.14
CA LEU A 1 2.41 29.45 7.99
C LEU A 1 3.87 29.68 8.33
N ARG A 2 4.73 28.66 8.14
CA ARG A 2 6.19 28.79 8.24
C ARG A 2 6.72 29.01 6.83
N PHE A 3 7.52 30.05 6.61
CA PHE A 3 8.11 30.37 5.30
C PHE A 3 9.64 30.16 5.28
N ASP A 4 10.19 29.65 6.37
CA ASP A 4 11.63 29.42 6.59
C ASP A 4 12.04 27.95 6.40
N GLY A 5 11.12 27.12 5.88
CA GLY A 5 11.35 25.68 5.68
C GLY A 5 11.27 24.84 6.96
N THR A 6 10.96 25.44 8.12
CA THR A 6 10.74 24.67 9.36
C THR A 6 9.38 23.96 9.36
N PRO A 7 9.25 22.80 10.05
CA PRO A 7 7.99 22.08 10.08
C PRO A 7 6.90 22.91 10.77
N TRP A 8 5.73 23.00 10.13
CA TRP A 8 4.52 23.54 10.75
C TRP A 8 3.99 22.61 11.85
N SER A 9 3.84 21.34 11.51
CA SER A 9 3.43 20.25 12.39
C SER A 9 4.23 19.00 12.03
N THR A 10 4.58 18.20 13.02
CA THR A 10 5.16 16.86 12.84
C THR A 10 4.15 15.74 13.04
N ASP A 11 2.91 16.08 13.41
CA ASP A 11 1.75 15.17 13.39
C ASP A 11 0.86 15.47 12.18
N LYS A 12 -0.03 14.53 11.84
CA LYS A 12 -1.05 14.71 10.80
C LYS A 12 -1.97 15.85 11.19
N ASP A 13 -2.14 16.80 10.27
CA ASP A 13 -3.00 17.95 10.46
C ASP A 13 -4.01 17.98 9.32
N GLY A 14 -5.28 17.70 9.64
CA GLY A 14 -6.37 17.74 8.66
C GLY A 14 -6.78 19.16 8.27
N ILE A 15 -6.62 20.12 9.19
CA ILE A 15 -7.00 21.52 8.98
C ILE A 15 -6.08 22.12 7.92
N ILE A 16 -4.77 21.91 8.05
CA ILE A 16 -3.82 22.43 7.06
C ILE A 16 -4.01 21.82 5.67
N MET A 17 -4.39 20.54 5.57
CA MET A 17 -4.70 19.91 4.27
C MET A 17 -5.96 20.50 3.62
N CYS A 18 -6.98 20.85 4.40
CA CYS A 18 -8.16 21.57 3.89
C CYS A 18 -7.80 22.99 3.42
N LEU A 19 -6.97 23.71 4.19
CA LEU A 19 -6.51 25.05 3.82
C LEU A 19 -5.63 25.01 2.56
N LEU A 20 -4.79 23.99 2.41
CA LEU A 20 -3.99 23.77 1.20
C LEU A 20 -4.89 23.54 -0.02
N ALA A 21 -5.95 22.73 0.10
CA ALA A 21 -6.89 22.52 -1.01
C ALA A 21 -7.58 23.83 -1.43
N ALA A 22 -7.94 24.69 -0.46
CA ALA A 22 -8.47 26.01 -0.73
C ALA A 22 -7.43 26.94 -1.39
N GLU A 23 -6.19 26.93 -0.92
CA GLU A 23 -5.09 27.70 -1.49
C GLU A 23 -4.76 27.27 -2.93
N ILE A 24 -4.66 25.97 -3.21
CA ILE A 24 -4.50 25.43 -4.57
C ILE A 24 -5.57 25.99 -5.49
N THR A 25 -6.84 25.91 -5.06
CA THR A 25 -7.97 26.40 -5.86
C THR A 25 -7.87 27.92 -6.08
N ALA A 26 -7.58 28.69 -5.04
CA ALA A 26 -7.50 30.15 -5.11
C ALA A 26 -6.33 30.65 -5.96
N VAL A 27 -5.17 29.99 -5.90
CA VAL A 27 -3.95 30.42 -6.58
C VAL A 27 -3.87 29.90 -8.01
N THR A 28 -4.27 28.66 -8.27
CA THR A 28 -4.14 28.05 -9.60
C THR A 28 -5.42 28.10 -10.43
N GLY A 29 -6.56 28.44 -9.83
CA GLY A 29 -7.88 28.39 -10.47
C GLY A 29 -8.38 26.98 -10.78
N LYS A 30 -7.71 25.94 -10.24
CA LYS A 30 -8.06 24.52 -10.41
C LYS A 30 -8.20 23.86 -9.06
N ASN A 31 -9.22 23.03 -8.89
CA ASN A 31 -9.37 22.25 -7.66
C ASN A 31 -8.36 21.08 -7.61
N PRO A 32 -8.15 20.44 -6.45
CA PRO A 32 -7.21 19.32 -6.32
C PRO A 32 -7.50 18.12 -7.23
N GLN A 33 -8.78 17.85 -7.56
CA GLN A 33 -9.15 16.74 -8.44
C GLN A 33 -8.67 16.98 -9.88
N GLU A 34 -8.70 18.21 -10.36
CA GLU A 34 -8.19 18.57 -11.69
C GLU A 34 -6.67 18.35 -11.77
N HIS A 35 -5.93 18.76 -10.75
CA HIS A 35 -4.49 18.47 -10.66
C HIS A 35 -4.21 16.97 -10.61
N TYR A 36 -4.99 16.21 -9.84
CA TYR A 36 -4.88 14.76 -9.84
C TYR A 36 -5.13 14.16 -11.24
N ASN A 37 -6.15 14.61 -11.95
CA ASN A 37 -6.48 14.10 -13.28
C ASN A 37 -5.31 14.33 -14.26
N GLU A 38 -4.62 15.47 -14.17
CA GLU A 38 -3.43 15.76 -14.98
C GLU A 38 -2.25 14.87 -14.62
N LEU A 39 -2.04 14.58 -13.33
CA LEU A 39 -1.02 13.62 -12.89
C LEU A 39 -1.35 12.21 -13.38
N ALA A 40 -2.59 11.78 -13.23
CA ALA A 40 -3.06 10.47 -13.66
C ALA A 40 -2.95 10.30 -15.19
N ALA A 41 -3.21 11.34 -15.97
CA ALA A 41 -3.01 11.33 -17.42
C ALA A 41 -1.53 11.19 -17.81
N ARG A 42 -0.61 11.74 -17.01
CA ARG A 42 0.84 11.72 -17.29
C ARG A 42 1.53 10.45 -16.80
N PHE A 43 1.11 9.92 -15.66
CA PHE A 43 1.81 8.87 -14.93
C PHE A 43 0.99 7.59 -14.73
N GLY A 44 -0.27 7.58 -15.14
CA GLY A 44 -1.21 6.48 -14.92
C GLY A 44 -2.08 6.67 -13.68
N ALA A 45 -3.34 6.26 -13.77
CA ALA A 45 -4.29 6.29 -12.66
C ALA A 45 -4.19 4.99 -11.84
N PRO A 46 -3.91 5.04 -10.54
CA PRO A 46 -3.89 3.85 -9.71
C PRO A 46 -5.32 3.37 -9.41
N SER A 47 -5.51 2.05 -9.47
CA SER A 47 -6.65 1.36 -8.88
C SER A 47 -6.20 0.76 -7.55
N TYR A 48 -6.82 1.21 -6.45
CA TYR A 48 -6.42 0.83 -5.10
C TYR A 48 -7.57 0.14 -4.35
N ASN A 49 -7.24 -0.83 -3.50
CA ASN A 49 -8.19 -1.44 -2.57
C ASN A 49 -7.51 -1.85 -1.27
N ARG A 50 -8.33 -2.04 -0.24
CA ARG A 50 -7.90 -2.67 1.00
C ARG A 50 -8.89 -3.72 1.43
N LEU A 51 -8.41 -4.95 1.53
CA LEU A 51 -9.15 -6.08 2.05
C LEU A 51 -8.83 -6.29 3.53
N GLN A 52 -9.75 -6.96 4.21
CA GLN A 52 -9.59 -7.43 5.57
C GLN A 52 -10.03 -8.88 5.65
N ALA A 53 -9.20 -9.70 6.29
CA ALA A 53 -9.47 -11.11 6.54
C ALA A 53 -9.23 -11.44 8.01
N SER A 54 -10.05 -12.33 8.56
CA SER A 54 -9.87 -12.81 9.93
C SER A 54 -8.57 -13.59 10.07
N ALA A 55 -7.92 -13.47 11.23
CA ALA A 55 -6.74 -14.25 11.56
C ALA A 55 -6.73 -14.63 13.04
N THR A 56 -6.33 -15.87 13.30
CA THR A 56 -6.03 -16.30 14.66
C THR A 56 -4.78 -15.59 15.19
N SER A 57 -4.58 -15.57 16.51
CA SER A 57 -3.38 -14.98 17.11
C SER A 57 -2.09 -15.65 16.59
N ALA A 58 -2.12 -16.95 16.30
CA ALA A 58 -1.01 -17.69 15.71
C ALA A 58 -0.70 -17.19 14.28
N GLN A 59 -1.73 -17.01 13.44
CA GLN A 59 -1.57 -16.46 12.09
C GLN A 59 -1.04 -15.02 12.12
N LYS A 60 -1.48 -14.19 13.07
CA LYS A 60 -0.94 -12.83 13.25
C LYS A 60 0.54 -12.84 13.64
N ALA A 61 0.95 -13.77 14.51
CA ALA A 61 2.34 -13.91 14.91
C ALA A 61 3.22 -14.45 13.77
N ALA A 62 2.69 -15.32 12.92
CA ALA A 62 3.38 -15.77 11.72
C ALA A 62 3.54 -14.63 10.71
N LEU A 63 2.48 -13.84 10.46
CA LEU A 63 2.53 -12.67 9.56
C LEU A 63 3.59 -11.64 9.96
N SER A 64 3.83 -11.42 11.25
CA SER A 64 4.83 -10.45 11.71
C SER A 64 6.28 -10.96 11.59
N LYS A 65 6.46 -12.27 11.38
CA LYS A 65 7.77 -12.94 11.26
C LYS A 65 8.07 -13.41 9.85
N LEU A 66 7.29 -12.98 8.85
CA LEU A 66 7.53 -13.36 7.47
C LEU A 66 8.92 -12.92 7.01
N SER A 67 9.51 -13.76 6.17
CA SER A 67 10.73 -13.49 5.45
C SER A 67 10.45 -13.49 3.94
N PRO A 68 11.17 -12.70 3.13
CA PRO A 68 10.98 -12.67 1.68
C PRO A 68 11.04 -14.04 1.02
N GLU A 69 11.87 -14.95 1.54
CA GLU A 69 12.12 -16.28 1.00
C GLU A 69 10.92 -17.22 1.11
N MET A 70 9.94 -16.90 1.98
CA MET A 70 8.72 -17.69 2.12
C MET A 70 7.75 -17.53 0.94
N VAL A 71 7.93 -16.52 0.08
CA VAL A 71 7.08 -16.28 -1.08
C VAL A 71 7.67 -16.97 -2.31
N SER A 72 7.18 -18.18 -2.57
CA SER A 72 7.57 -19.03 -3.70
C SER A 72 7.12 -18.50 -5.07
N ALA A 73 5.99 -17.78 -5.11
CA ALA A 73 5.42 -17.23 -6.33
C ALA A 73 6.44 -16.36 -7.08
N SER A 74 6.57 -16.55 -8.39
CA SER A 74 7.44 -15.75 -9.27
C SER A 74 6.71 -14.60 -9.97
N THR A 75 5.38 -14.65 -9.98
CA THR A 75 4.50 -13.68 -10.64
C THR A 75 3.39 -13.23 -9.71
N LEU A 76 2.81 -12.06 -10.01
CA LEU A 76 1.61 -11.53 -9.36
C LEU A 76 0.73 -10.91 -10.44
N ALA A 77 -0.49 -11.42 -10.60
CA ALA A 77 -1.45 -11.04 -11.65
C ALA A 77 -0.89 -11.15 -13.08
N GLY A 78 0.02 -12.11 -13.30
CA GLY A 78 0.70 -12.33 -14.58
C GLY A 78 1.99 -11.53 -14.76
N ASP A 79 2.26 -10.52 -13.92
CA ASP A 79 3.49 -9.75 -13.97
C ASP A 79 4.62 -10.41 -13.15
N PRO A 80 5.89 -10.35 -13.59
CA PRO A 80 7.02 -10.81 -12.80
C PRO A 80 7.15 -10.06 -11.46
N ILE A 81 7.39 -10.79 -10.38
CA ILE A 81 7.68 -10.18 -9.07
C ILE A 81 9.09 -9.60 -9.08
N THR A 82 9.20 -8.30 -8.86
CA THR A 82 10.46 -7.54 -8.85
C THR A 82 11.03 -7.35 -7.45
N ALA A 83 10.19 -7.37 -6.41
CA ALA A 83 10.64 -7.28 -5.02
C ALA A 83 9.71 -8.00 -4.03
N ARG A 84 10.32 -8.49 -2.94
CA ARG A 84 9.66 -9.03 -1.75
C ARG A 84 10.29 -8.37 -0.53
N LEU A 85 9.52 -7.63 0.24
CA LEU A 85 10.02 -6.76 1.30
C LEU A 85 9.34 -7.08 2.63
N THR A 86 10.15 -7.16 3.69
CA THR A 86 9.70 -7.26 5.09
C THR A 86 10.29 -6.14 5.95
N ALA A 87 11.15 -5.30 5.35
CA ALA A 87 11.71 -4.08 5.91
C ALA A 87 11.58 -2.92 4.91
N ALA A 88 11.46 -1.71 5.42
CA ALA A 88 11.33 -0.50 4.62
C ALA A 88 12.68 -0.12 4.01
N PRO A 89 12.77 0.14 2.70
CA PRO A 89 14.05 0.41 2.03
C PRO A 89 14.69 1.74 2.49
N GLY A 90 13.88 2.70 2.96
CA GLY A 90 14.39 4.02 3.36
C GLY A 90 15.15 4.06 4.69
N ASN A 91 14.89 3.12 5.60
CA ASN A 91 15.50 3.14 6.94
C ASN A 91 15.79 1.74 7.54
N GLY A 92 15.51 0.66 6.81
CA GLY A 92 15.71 -0.72 7.27
C GLY A 92 14.75 -1.18 8.37
N ALA A 93 13.80 -0.35 8.80
CA ALA A 93 12.86 -0.74 9.85
C ALA A 93 11.90 -1.83 9.35
N SER A 94 11.60 -2.82 10.20
CA SER A 94 10.61 -3.84 9.86
C SER A 94 9.26 -3.21 9.54
N ILE A 95 8.61 -3.70 8.48
CA ILE A 95 7.24 -3.28 8.14
C ILE A 95 6.19 -4.12 8.90
N GLY A 96 6.62 -5.11 9.68
CA GLY A 96 5.72 -5.99 10.44
C GLY A 96 4.74 -6.74 9.55
N GLY A 97 5.21 -7.27 8.42
CA GLY A 97 4.41 -7.91 7.40
C GLY A 97 5.21 -8.14 6.13
N LEU A 98 4.51 -8.32 5.00
CA LEU A 98 5.09 -8.59 3.69
C LEU A 98 4.58 -7.57 2.67
N LYS A 99 5.45 -7.10 1.79
CA LYS A 99 5.08 -6.39 0.56
C LYS A 99 5.69 -7.10 -0.65
N VAL A 100 4.88 -7.37 -1.67
CA VAL A 100 5.30 -7.96 -2.94
C VAL A 100 5.00 -6.96 -4.05
N MET A 101 5.96 -6.74 -4.94
CA MET A 101 5.90 -5.71 -5.98
C MET A 101 6.15 -6.30 -7.37
N THR A 102 5.48 -5.72 -8.34
CA THR A 102 5.75 -5.84 -9.78
C THR A 102 5.93 -4.43 -10.36
N ASP A 103 6.17 -4.32 -11.66
CA ASP A 103 6.26 -3.02 -12.33
C ASP A 103 4.91 -2.30 -12.43
N ASN A 104 3.79 -3.05 -12.48
CA ASN A 104 2.46 -2.45 -12.66
C ASN A 104 1.57 -2.49 -11.42
N GLY A 105 2.02 -3.12 -10.33
CA GLY A 105 1.19 -3.26 -9.14
C GLY A 105 1.93 -3.85 -7.95
N TRP A 106 1.25 -3.91 -6.82
CA TRP A 106 1.79 -4.50 -5.60
C TRP A 106 0.68 -4.89 -4.65
N PHE A 107 1.01 -5.79 -3.72
CA PHE A 107 0.23 -5.96 -2.50
C PHE A 107 1.10 -5.88 -1.25
N ALA A 108 0.48 -5.51 -0.13
CA ALA A 108 1.10 -5.59 1.18
C ALA A 108 0.14 -6.23 2.19
N ALA A 109 0.63 -7.19 2.97
CA ALA A 109 -0.12 -7.85 4.03
C ALA A 109 0.47 -7.48 5.39
N ARG A 110 -0.38 -7.02 6.31
CA ARG A 110 0.02 -6.66 7.69
C ARG A 110 -1.01 -7.15 8.71
N PRO A 111 -0.58 -7.67 9.87
CA PRO A 111 -1.48 -8.01 10.95
C PRO A 111 -2.15 -6.74 11.51
N SER A 112 -3.42 -6.84 11.89
CA SER A 112 -4.12 -5.75 12.58
C SER A 112 -3.59 -5.62 14.00
N GLY A 113 -3.27 -4.39 14.43
CA GLY A 113 -2.81 -4.11 15.79
C GLY A 113 -3.91 -4.23 16.85
N THR A 114 -5.17 -4.13 16.45
CA THR A 114 -6.32 -4.00 17.37
C THR A 114 -7.35 -5.12 17.24
N GLU A 115 -7.32 -5.90 16.16
CA GLU A 115 -8.35 -6.90 15.84
C GLU A 115 -7.71 -8.25 15.50
N ASP A 116 -8.45 -9.34 15.65
CA ASP A 116 -8.05 -10.69 15.19
C ASP A 116 -8.26 -10.83 13.68
N ALA A 117 -7.53 -9.97 12.96
CA ALA A 117 -7.57 -9.84 11.52
C ALA A 117 -6.21 -9.42 10.99
N TYR A 118 -6.04 -9.53 9.67
CA TYR A 118 -4.97 -8.89 8.92
C TYR A 118 -5.57 -8.13 7.74
N LYS A 119 -4.79 -7.17 7.24
CA LYS A 119 -5.18 -6.28 6.15
C LYS A 119 -4.28 -6.55 4.96
N ILE A 120 -4.89 -6.65 3.79
CA ILE A 120 -4.18 -6.70 2.51
C ILE A 120 -4.48 -5.39 1.79
N TYR A 121 -3.43 -4.68 1.38
CA TYR A 121 -3.50 -3.48 0.57
C TYR A 121 -3.05 -3.84 -0.83
N CYS A 122 -3.80 -3.44 -1.86
CA CYS A 122 -3.48 -3.75 -3.25
C CYS A 122 -3.56 -2.49 -4.09
N GLU A 123 -2.62 -2.35 -5.02
CA GLU A 123 -2.61 -1.28 -6.03
C GLU A 123 -2.25 -1.85 -7.40
N SER A 124 -2.85 -1.29 -8.44
CA SER A 124 -2.59 -1.61 -9.84
C SER A 124 -2.65 -0.35 -10.70
N PHE A 125 -1.71 -0.19 -11.62
CA PHE A 125 -1.72 0.84 -12.66
C PHE A 125 -2.36 0.35 -13.98
N LEU A 126 -2.78 -0.93 -14.05
CA LEU A 126 -3.51 -1.51 -15.20
C LEU A 126 -5.03 -1.52 -14.98
N GLY A 127 -5.52 -0.83 -13.95
CA GLY A 127 -6.94 -0.71 -13.64
C GLY A 127 -7.50 -1.79 -12.72
N GLU A 128 -8.84 -1.78 -12.57
CA GLU A 128 -9.57 -2.50 -11.54
C GLU A 128 -9.53 -4.03 -11.71
N GLU A 129 -9.66 -4.53 -12.94
CA GLU A 129 -9.66 -5.98 -13.19
C GLU A 129 -8.30 -6.59 -12.85
N HIS A 130 -7.21 -5.93 -13.23
CA HIS A 130 -5.87 -6.33 -12.81
C HIS A 130 -5.69 -6.22 -11.29
N ARG A 131 -6.22 -5.17 -10.66
CA ARG A 131 -6.21 -5.03 -9.18
C ARG A 131 -6.97 -6.18 -8.49
N LYS A 132 -8.12 -6.60 -9.01
CA LYS A 132 -8.88 -7.75 -8.48
C LYS A 132 -8.10 -9.06 -8.61
N GLN A 133 -7.34 -9.23 -9.68
CA GLN A 133 -6.44 -10.37 -9.82
C GLN A 133 -5.32 -10.32 -8.77
N ILE A 134 -4.70 -9.15 -8.55
CA ILE A 134 -3.72 -8.95 -7.47
C ILE A 134 -4.35 -9.27 -6.11
N GLU A 135 -5.56 -8.79 -5.83
CA GLU A 135 -6.30 -9.08 -4.59
C GLU A 135 -6.48 -10.57 -4.35
N LYS A 136 -6.91 -11.30 -5.38
CA LYS A 136 -7.11 -12.75 -5.30
C LYS A 136 -5.79 -13.47 -5.00
N GLU A 137 -4.76 -13.22 -5.80
CA GLU A 137 -3.46 -13.87 -5.64
C GLU A 137 -2.77 -13.48 -4.33
N ALA A 138 -2.96 -12.25 -3.84
CA ALA A 138 -2.44 -11.81 -2.55
C ALA A 138 -3.02 -12.65 -1.39
N VAL A 139 -4.32 -12.94 -1.42
CA VAL A 139 -4.96 -13.81 -0.41
C VAL A 139 -4.40 -15.24 -0.51
N GLU A 140 -4.21 -15.76 -1.71
CA GLU A 140 -3.66 -17.10 -1.96
C GLU A 140 -2.22 -17.21 -1.44
N ILE A 141 -1.35 -16.27 -1.82
CA ILE A 141 0.05 -16.20 -1.38
C ILE A 141 0.13 -16.11 0.14
N VAL A 142 -0.62 -15.20 0.77
CA VAL A 142 -0.61 -15.08 2.23
C VAL A 142 -1.09 -16.37 2.90
N SER A 143 -2.13 -17.01 2.35
CA SER A 143 -2.65 -18.27 2.89
C SER A 143 -1.66 -19.42 2.77
N GLU A 144 -0.92 -19.52 1.66
CA GLU A 144 0.14 -20.52 1.47
C GLU A 144 1.29 -20.32 2.45
N VAL A 145 1.77 -19.09 2.56
CA VAL A 145 2.84 -18.71 3.48
C VAL A 145 2.45 -19.04 4.92
N LEU A 146 1.19 -18.81 5.32
CA LEU A 146 0.70 -19.10 6.67
C LEU A 146 0.47 -20.59 6.96
N LYS A 147 0.26 -21.43 5.94
CA LYS A 147 0.18 -22.89 6.12
C LYS A 147 1.56 -23.51 6.36
N ASN A 148 2.59 -22.89 5.82
CA ASN A 148 3.97 -23.37 5.90
C ASN A 148 4.77 -22.74 7.06
N ALA A 149 4.14 -21.87 7.86
CA ALA A 149 4.72 -21.19 9.02
C ALA A 149 4.36 -21.90 10.33
#